data_AF-A0A9D2SPF7-F1
#
_entry.id   AF-A0A9D2SPF7-F1
#
_cell.length_a   1.000
_cell.length_b   1.000
_cell.length_c   1.000
_cell.angle_alpha   90.00
_cell.angle_beta   90.00
_cell.angle_gamma   90.00
#
_symmetry.space_group_name_H-M   'P 1'
#
loop_
_entity.id
_entity.type
_entity.pdbx_description
1 polymer ?
#
loop_
_entity_poly.entity_id
_entity_poly.type
_entity_poly.pdbx_seq_one_letter_code
_entity_poly.pdbx_strand_id
1 'polypeptide(L)'
;MTRALHKKYDSEDAVAENLRDAGCSEEQIACFLDWQEKEKTADQLSMLSEHRKQLLNNVHREEKRIDCLDYLVYQIERTRRDRNDTKKTDGEADDERI
;
A
#
# COMPACT_ATOMS: atom_id res chain seq x y z
N MET A 1 -6.78 4.40 -50.05
CA MET A 1 -6.94 5.36 -48.93
C MET A 1 -6.69 4.62 -47.63
N THR A 2 -5.42 4.45 -47.25
CA THR A 2 -5.03 3.75 -46.03
C THR A 2 -5.22 4.71 -44.87
N ARG A 3 -6.30 4.50 -44.13
CA ARG A 3 -6.65 5.26 -42.93
C ARG A 3 -5.46 5.17 -41.98
N ALA A 4 -4.78 6.29 -41.76
CA ALA A 4 -3.78 6.41 -40.70
C ALA A 4 -4.48 6.05 -39.38
N LEU A 5 -4.20 4.85 -38.88
CA LEU A 5 -4.69 4.38 -37.59
C LEU A 5 -4.11 5.35 -36.56
N HIS A 6 -4.98 6.19 -35.99
CA HIS A 6 -4.63 7.02 -34.85
C HIS A 6 -4.16 6.07 -33.76
N LYS A 7 -2.86 6.12 -33.45
CA LYS A 7 -2.27 5.36 -32.35
C LYS A 7 -2.93 5.84 -31.05
N LYS A 8 -3.92 5.08 -30.56
CA LYS A 8 -4.72 5.45 -29.38
C LYS A 8 -3.92 5.29 -28.08
N TYR A 9 -2.95 4.36 -28.03
CA TYR A 9 -2.04 4.10 -26.91
C TYR A 9 -0.72 3.43 -27.39
N ASP A 10 0.21 3.15 -26.45
CA ASP A 10 1.46 2.40 -26.69
C ASP A 10 1.23 1.00 -27.30
N SER A 11 2.29 0.29 -27.71
CA SER A 11 2.15 -1.07 -28.26
C SER A 11 1.48 -2.03 -27.26
N GLU A 12 0.88 -3.11 -27.74
CA GLU A 12 0.28 -4.14 -26.88
C GLU A 12 1.26 -4.65 -25.81
N ASP A 13 2.53 -4.81 -26.19
CA ASP A 13 3.61 -5.17 -25.27
C ASP A 13 3.77 -4.16 -24.13
N ALA A 14 3.80 -2.86 -24.45
CA ALA A 14 3.93 -1.81 -23.46
C ALA A 14 2.69 -1.69 -22.57
N VAL A 15 1.50 -1.91 -23.13
CA VAL A 15 0.25 -1.99 -22.35
C VAL A 15 0.29 -3.17 -21.39
N ALA A 16 0.71 -4.36 -21.86
CA ALA A 16 0.82 -5.56 -21.04
C ALA A 16 1.86 -5.39 -19.92
N GLU A 17 3.01 -4.78 -20.21
CA GLU A 17 4.02 -4.44 -19.20
C GLU A 17 3.47 -3.49 -18.14
N ASN A 18 2.81 -2.39 -18.54
CA ASN A 18 2.19 -1.46 -17.59
C ASN A 18 1.16 -2.15 -16.68
N LEU A 19 0.37 -3.07 -17.24
CA LEU A 19 -0.61 -3.84 -16.46
C LEU A 19 0.07 -4.83 -15.50
N ARG A 20 1.15 -5.50 -15.92
CA ARG A 20 1.96 -6.35 -15.04
C ARG A 20 2.58 -5.56 -13.90
N ASP A 21 3.15 -4.40 -14.19
CA ASP A 21 3.75 -3.51 -13.20
C ASP A 21 2.71 -2.97 -12.21
N ALA A 22 1.47 -2.78 -12.67
CA ALA A 22 0.34 -2.45 -11.82
C ALA A 22 -0.18 -3.65 -10.99
N GLY A 23 0.37 -4.86 -11.18
CA GLY A 23 -0.03 -6.08 -10.48
C GLY A 23 -1.30 -6.73 -11.02
N CYS A 24 -1.68 -6.46 -12.27
CA CYS A 24 -2.75 -7.21 -12.94
C CYS A 24 -2.29 -8.63 -13.27
N SER A 25 -3.19 -9.61 -13.17
CA SER A 25 -2.92 -11.00 -13.56
C SER A 25 -2.86 -11.18 -15.08
N GLU A 26 -2.28 -12.28 -15.54
CA GLU A 26 -2.23 -12.60 -16.97
C GLU A 26 -3.64 -12.76 -17.57
N GLU A 27 -4.61 -13.28 -16.81
CA GLU A 27 -6.01 -13.36 -17.25
C GLU A 27 -6.63 -11.96 -17.44
N GLN A 28 -6.35 -11.05 -16.51
CA GLN A 28 -6.78 -9.66 -16.57
C GLN A 28 -6.19 -8.93 -17.78
N ILE A 29 -4.90 -9.16 -18.07
CA ILE A 29 -4.19 -8.59 -19.23
C ILE A 29 -4.80 -9.12 -20.53
N ALA A 30 -5.01 -10.44 -20.64
CA ALA A 30 -5.63 -11.04 -21.80
C ALA A 30 -7.05 -10.48 -22.07
N CYS A 31 -7.86 -10.31 -21.02
CA CYS A 31 -9.18 -9.70 -21.14
C CYS A 31 -9.09 -8.23 -21.60
N PHE A 32 -8.11 -7.48 -21.09
CA PHE A 32 -7.92 -6.08 -21.46
C PHE A 32 -7.54 -5.91 -22.94
N LEU A 33 -6.66 -6.78 -23.45
CA LEU A 33 -6.25 -6.77 -24.86
C LEU A 33 -7.39 -7.23 -25.79
N ASP A 34 -8.18 -8.23 -25.40
CA ASP A 34 -9.40 -8.63 -26.14
C ASP A 34 -10.42 -7.47 -26.25
N TRP A 35 -10.60 -6.71 -25.17
CA TRP A 35 -11.45 -5.51 -25.22
C TRP A 35 -10.86 -4.39 -26.05
N GLN A 36 -9.54 -4.31 -26.17
CA GLN A 36 -8.86 -3.33 -27.02
C GLN A 36 -9.19 -3.58 -28.50
N GLU A 37 -9.07 -4.82 -28.97
CA GLU A 37 -9.43 -5.21 -30.34
C GLU A 37 -10.91 -4.94 -30.65
N LYS A 38 -11.78 -5.10 -29.64
CA LYS A 38 -13.24 -4.89 -29.76
C LYS A 38 -13.68 -3.45 -29.51
N GLU A 39 -12.74 -2.52 -29.36
CA GLU A 39 -12.99 -1.09 -29.04
C GLU A 39 -13.84 -0.86 -27.77
N LYS A 40 -13.79 -1.79 -26.82
CA LYS A 40 -14.57 -1.78 -25.57
C LYS A 40 -13.88 -0.96 -24.47
N THR A 41 -13.71 0.33 -24.72
CA THR A 41 -13.00 1.24 -23.80
C THR A 41 -13.69 1.36 -22.43
N ALA A 42 -15.02 1.25 -22.36
CA ALA A 42 -15.74 1.29 -21.08
C ALA A 42 -15.38 0.10 -20.16
N ASP A 43 -15.27 -1.10 -20.73
CA ASP A 43 -14.90 -2.31 -20.00
C ASP A 43 -13.45 -2.22 -19.49
N GLN A 44 -12.54 -1.73 -20.35
CA GLN A 44 -11.14 -1.47 -19.98
C GLN A 44 -11.03 -0.50 -18.79
N LEU A 45 -11.72 0.65 -18.84
CA LEU A 45 -11.70 1.64 -17.76
C LEU A 45 -12.35 1.13 -16.47
N SER A 46 -13.44 0.37 -16.60
CA SER A 46 -14.12 -0.24 -15.44
C SER A 46 -13.20 -1.21 -14.71
N MET A 47 -12.53 -2.10 -15.45
CA MET A 47 -11.56 -3.05 -14.90
C MET A 47 -10.40 -2.33 -14.20
N LEU A 48 -9.82 -1.31 -14.81
CA LEU A 48 -8.74 -0.51 -14.20
C LEU A 48 -9.18 0.22 -12.93
N SER A 49 -10.42 0.75 -12.92
CA SER A 49 -10.98 1.42 -11.75
C SER A 49 -11.16 0.45 -10.58
N GLU A 50 -11.65 -0.75 -10.85
CA GLU A 50 -11.81 -1.78 -9.81
C GLU A 50 -10.44 -2.24 -9.28
N HIS A 51 -9.46 -2.47 -10.17
CA HIS A 51 -8.10 -2.82 -9.77
C HIS A 51 -7.46 -1.74 -8.89
N ARG A 52 -7.58 -0.46 -9.28
CA ARG A 52 -7.12 0.67 -8.46
C ARG A 52 -7.77 0.68 -7.08
N LYS A 53 -9.08 0.41 -7.00
CA LYS A 53 -9.81 0.35 -5.72
C LYS A 53 -9.29 -0.78 -4.82
N GLN A 54 -8.98 -1.94 -5.39
CA GLN A 54 -8.39 -3.06 -4.65
C GLN A 54 -7.01 -2.70 -4.10
N LEU A 55 -6.15 -2.07 -4.91
CA LEU A 55 -4.84 -1.59 -4.46
C LEU A 55 -4.96 -0.60 -3.29
N LEU A 56 -5.87 0.38 -3.40
CA LEU A 56 -6.12 1.34 -2.31
C LEU A 56 -6.64 0.66 -1.05
N ASN A 57 -7.54 -0.31 -1.18
CA ASN A 57 -8.04 -1.07 -0.03
C ASN A 57 -6.91 -1.85 0.67
N ASN A 58 -5.98 -2.41 -0.09
CA ASN A 58 -4.81 -3.10 0.47
C ASN A 58 -3.90 -2.11 1.21
N VAL A 59 -3.60 -0.94 0.62
CA VAL A 59 -2.83 0.12 1.30
C VAL A 59 -3.49 0.51 2.62
N HIS A 60 -4.77 0.88 2.61
CA HIS A 60 -5.49 1.27 3.83
C HIS A 60 -5.54 0.15 4.88
N ARG A 61 -5.56 -1.12 4.45
CA ARG A 61 -5.53 -2.27 5.36
C ARG A 61 -4.15 -2.38 6.02
N GLU A 62 -3.09 -2.29 5.25
CA GLU A 62 -1.72 -2.40 5.78
C GLU A 62 -1.34 -1.19 6.64
N GLU A 63 -1.77 0.03 6.27
CA GLU A 63 -1.64 1.22 7.13
C GLU A 63 -2.27 1.00 8.51
N LYS A 64 -3.52 0.52 8.58
CA LYS A 64 -4.17 0.20 9.86
C LYS A 64 -3.42 -0.84 10.68
N ARG A 65 -2.78 -1.82 10.02
CA ARG A 65 -1.98 -2.84 10.71
C ARG A 65 -0.72 -2.24 11.30
N ILE A 66 -0.07 -1.33 10.58
CA ILE A 66 1.10 -0.57 11.03
C ILE A 66 0.71 0.31 12.23
N ASP A 67 -0.38 1.07 12.13
CA ASP A 67 -0.86 1.92 13.24
C ASP A 67 -1.08 1.12 14.53
N CYS A 68 -1.67 -0.07 14.42
CA CYS A 68 -1.87 -0.97 15.57
C CYS A 68 -0.53 -1.42 16.18
N LEU A 69 0.45 -1.75 15.33
CA LEU A 69 1.77 -2.17 15.78
C LEU A 69 2.54 -1.02 16.44
N ASP A 70 2.51 0.17 15.84
CA ASP A 70 3.17 1.36 16.37
C ASP A 70 2.59 1.77 17.73
N TYR A 71 1.26 1.66 17.88
CA TYR A 71 0.62 1.90 19.16
C TYR A 71 1.10 0.92 20.24
N LEU A 72 1.22 -0.38 19.91
CA LEU A 72 1.74 -1.38 20.84
C LEU A 72 3.20 -1.11 21.21
N VAL A 73 4.04 -0.76 20.24
CA VAL A 73 5.44 -0.36 20.48
C VAL A 73 5.50 0.84 21.43
N TYR A 74 4.71 1.89 21.17
CA TYR A 74 4.63 3.06 22.03
C TYR A 74 4.23 2.71 23.46
N GLN A 75 3.22 1.83 23.65
CA GLN A 75 2.82 1.38 24.98
C GLN A 75 3.98 0.71 25.73
N ILE A 76 4.70 -0.21 25.07
CA ILE A 76 5.86 -0.91 25.65
C ILE A 76 6.95 0.08 26.05
N GLU A 77 7.28 1.02 25.18
CA GLU A 77 8.30 2.05 25.44
C GLU A 77 7.91 2.98 26.59
N ARG A 78 6.65 3.39 26.65
CA ARG A 78 6.13 4.25 27.73
C ARG A 78 6.24 3.52 29.06
N THR A 79 5.79 2.27 29.17
CA THR A 79 5.89 1.48 30.41
C THR A 79 7.34 1.23 30.84
N ARG A 80 8.31 1.22 29.92
CA ARG A 80 9.73 1.16 30.27
C ARG A 80 10.23 2.48 30.85
N ARG A 81 9.80 3.61 30.30
CA ARG A 81 10.13 4.95 30.82
C ARG A 81 9.56 5.16 32.22
N ASP A 82 8.28 4.88 32.42
CA ASP A 82 7.59 5.07 33.70
C ASP A 82 8.23 4.24 34.84
N ARG A 83 8.74 3.03 34.53
CA ARG A 83 9.45 2.16 35.49
C ARG A 83 10.86 2.64 35.85
N ASN A 84 11.52 3.37 34.96
CA ASN A 84 12.85 3.91 35.22
C ASN A 84 12.78 5.19 36.08
N ASP A 85 11.67 5.92 36.03
CA ASP A 85 11.43 7.08 36.88
C ASP A 85 11.10 6.69 38.32
N THR A 86 10.43 5.55 38.55
CA THR A 86 10.15 5.04 39.91
C THR A 86 11.38 4.47 40.63
N LYS A 87 12.48 4.17 39.93
CA LYS A 87 13.72 3.64 40.54
C LYS A 87 14.70 4.72 41.01
N LYS A 88 14.41 6.00 40.82
CA LYS A 88 15.30 7.11 41.21
C LYS A 88 15.06 7.65 42.64
N THR A 89 14.07 7.17 43.38
CA THR A 89 13.71 7.71 44.71
C THR A 89 14.24 6.91 45.90
N ASP A 90 14.83 5.73 45.70
CA ASP A 90 15.16 4.82 46.81
C ASP A 90 16.69 4.74 47.05
N GLY A 91 17.32 5.91 47.15
CA GLY A 91 18.77 6.02 47.34
C GLY A 91 19.17 7.29 48.09
N GLU A 92 18.52 7.59 49.22
CA GLU A 92 19.02 8.58 50.19
C GLU A 92 18.61 8.13 51.61
N ALA A 93 19.37 7.18 52.13
CA ALA A 93 19.60 7.00 53.55
C ALA A 93 21.12 6.90 53.74
N ASP A 94 21.59 7.38 54.89
CA ASP A 94 22.98 7.62 55.30
C ASP A 94 23.41 9.05 54.94
N ASP A 95 23.88 9.93 55.82
CA ASP A 95 24.32 9.85 57.20
C ASP A 95 24.66 11.30 57.60
N GLU A 96 24.20 11.80 58.74
CA GLU A 96 25.04 12.60 59.63
C GLU A 96 24.32 12.81 60.96
N ARG A 97 24.62 11.88 61.86
CA ARG A 97 24.80 12.22 63.28
C ARG A 97 25.87 13.31 63.39
N ILE A 98 25.53 14.43 64.02
CA ILE A 98 26.19 15.03 65.20
C ILE A 98 25.32 16.20 65.69
#